data_AF-A0A060C7I0-F1
#
_entry.id   AF-A0A060C7I0-F1
#
_cell.length_a   1.000
_cell.length_b   1.000
_cell.length_c   1.000
_cell.angle_alpha   90.00
_cell.angle_beta   90.00
_cell.angle_gamma   90.00
#
_symmetry.space_group_name_H-M   'P 1'
#
loop_
_entity.id
_entity.type
_entity.pdbx_description
1 polymer ?
#
loop_
_entity_poly.entity_id
_entity_poly.type
_entity_poly.pdbx_seq_one_letter_code
_entity_poly.pdbx_strand_id
1 'polypeptide(L)' 'GKRQIASHYYPQIGPYASSDATVLNYHALLMKYSGIDGVMIDWYGTQDKHDYAANKRNTEEMVKALDRVGLDFSVV' A
#
# COMPACT_ATOMS: atom_id res chain seq x y z
N GLY A 1 13.11 -17.08 -12.96
CA GLY A 1 11.91 -17.94 -12.87
C GLY A 1 10.85 -17.29 -12.01
N LYS A 2 9.58 -17.70 -12.13
CA LYS A 2 8.44 -17.13 -11.38
C LYS A 2 8.46 -17.63 -9.93
N ARG A 3 8.49 -16.72 -8.95
CA ARG A 3 8.43 -17.08 -7.51
C ARG A 3 7.06 -17.69 -7.17
N GLN A 4 7.04 -18.73 -6.34
CA GLN A 4 5.82 -19.24 -5.72
C GLN A 4 5.37 -18.24 -4.65
N ILE A 5 4.10 -17.84 -4.65
CA ILE A 5 3.54 -16.86 -3.72
C ILE A 5 2.17 -17.32 -3.22
N ALA A 6 1.76 -16.85 -2.04
CA ALA A 6 0.47 -17.15 -1.43
C ALA A 6 -0.67 -16.36 -2.10
N SER A 7 -0.90 -16.59 -3.39
CA SER A 7 -1.99 -15.99 -4.17
C SER A 7 -2.37 -16.89 -5.34
N HIS A 8 -3.68 -16.98 -5.62
CA HIS A 8 -4.18 -17.65 -6.83
C HIS A 8 -3.84 -16.87 -8.11
N TYR A 9 -3.71 -15.55 -8.02
CA TYR A 9 -3.38 -14.66 -9.14
C TYR A 9 -1.98 -14.09 -8.98
N TYR A 10 -1.30 -13.87 -10.11
CA TYR A 10 0.02 -13.27 -10.08
C TYR A 10 -0.07 -11.76 -10.33
N PRO A 11 0.52 -10.91 -9.48
CA PRO A 11 0.55 -9.48 -9.73
C PRO A 11 1.27 -9.17 -11.05
N GLN A 12 0.74 -8.22 -11.81
CA GLN A 12 1.31 -7.82 -13.10
C GLN A 12 2.75 -7.28 -12.96
N ILE A 13 3.03 -6.59 -11.85
CA ILE A 13 4.38 -6.07 -11.52
C ILE A 13 5.24 -7.08 -10.73
N GLY A 14 4.80 -8.34 -10.62
CA GLY A 14 5.45 -9.36 -9.81
C GLY A 14 5.30 -9.12 -8.29
N PRO A 15 5.93 -9.96 -7.44
CA PRO A 15 5.90 -9.78 -5.99
C PRO A 15 6.58 -8.47 -5.61
N TYR A 16 5.88 -7.62 -4.86
CA TYR A 16 6.32 -6.29 -4.48
C TYR A 16 6.34 -6.12 -2.96
N ALA A 17 6.97 -5.04 -2.49
CA ALA A 17 6.96 -4.64 -1.08
C ALA A 17 6.10 -3.39 -0.90
N SER A 18 5.24 -3.39 0.11
CA SER A 18 4.42 -2.21 0.48
C SER A 18 5.22 -1.06 1.09
N SER A 19 6.55 -1.20 1.18
CA SER A 19 7.48 -0.13 1.57
C SER A 19 8.17 0.54 0.38
N ASP A 20 7.99 0.04 -0.84
CA ASP A 20 8.62 0.59 -2.04
C ASP A 20 7.80 1.79 -2.55
N ALA A 21 8.38 2.99 -2.46
CA ALA A 21 7.73 4.22 -2.86
C ALA A 21 7.30 4.23 -4.36
N THR A 22 8.05 3.56 -5.24
CA THR A 22 7.71 3.47 -6.66
C THR A 22 6.43 2.65 -6.85
N VAL A 23 6.32 1.52 -6.14
CA VAL A 23 5.14 0.66 -6.14
C VAL A 23 3.93 1.39 -5.58
N LEU A 24 4.09 2.10 -4.46
CA LEU A 24 3.00 2.85 -3.83
C LEU A 24 2.50 3.98 -4.74
N ASN A 25 3.39 4.75 -5.38
CA ASN A 25 3.00 5.77 -6.34
C ASN A 25 2.28 5.17 -7.56
N TYR A 26 2.75 4.03 -8.06
CA TYR A 26 2.10 3.29 -9.14
C TYR A 26 0.66 2.88 -8.74
N HIS A 27 0.47 2.29 -7.57
CA HIS A 27 -0.87 1.93 -7.08
C HIS A 27 -1.76 3.16 -6.88
N ALA A 28 -1.24 4.26 -6.32
CA ALA A 28 -2.00 5.49 -6.12
C ALA A 28 -2.49 6.08 -7.46
N LEU A 29 -1.65 6.07 -8.49
CA LEU A 29 -2.04 6.50 -9.84
C LEU A 29 -3.09 5.58 -10.46
N LEU A 30 -2.95 4.25 -10.32
CA LEU A 30 -3.96 3.31 -10.80
C LEU A 30 -5.32 3.55 -10.16
N MET A 31 -5.36 3.77 -8.85
CA MET A 31 -6.61 4.06 -8.13
C MET A 31 -7.24 5.36 -8.63
N LYS A 32 -6.43 6.43 -8.77
CA LYS A 32 -6.90 7.70 -9.34
C LYS A 32 -7.46 7.54 -10.75
N TYR A 33 -6.76 6.83 -11.64
CA TYR A 33 -7.23 6.60 -13.01
C TYR A 33 -8.47 5.70 -13.08
N SER A 34 -8.73 4.91 -12.03
CA SER A 34 -9.93 4.07 -11.92
C SER A 34 -11.13 4.83 -11.32
N GLY A 35 -10.98 6.10 -10.96
CA GLY A 35 -12.04 6.92 -10.37
C GLY A 35 -12.30 6.63 -8.89
N ILE A 36 -11.31 6.09 -8.16
CA ILE A 36 -11.38 5.93 -6.70
C ILE A 36 -11.06 7.27 -6.04
N ASP A 37 -11.81 7.65 -5.00
CA ASP A 37 -11.62 8.90 -4.26
C ASP A 37 -10.69 8.77 -3.03
N GLY A 38 -10.58 7.58 -2.45
CA GLY A 38 -9.74 7.37 -1.28
C GLY A 38 -9.53 5.91 -0.89
N VAL A 39 -8.70 5.70 0.13
CA VAL A 39 -8.25 4.36 0.57
C VAL A 39 -8.46 4.18 2.08
N MET A 40 -9.02 3.03 2.46
CA MET A 40 -9.03 2.58 3.86
C MET A 40 -7.79 1.72 4.12
N ILE A 41 -6.92 2.16 5.01
CA ILE A 41 -5.65 1.49 5.35
C ILE A 41 -5.87 0.61 6.59
N ASP A 42 -5.59 -0.68 6.43
CA ASP A 42 -5.62 -1.67 7.51
C ASP A 42 -4.56 -1.36 8.58
N TRP A 43 -5.00 -0.94 9.77
CA TRP A 43 -4.14 -0.31 10.77
C TRP A 43 -4.25 -0.96 12.16
N TYR A 44 -3.11 -1.39 12.69
CA TYR A 44 -3.07 -2.18 13.92
C TYR A 44 -2.58 -1.40 15.16
N GLY A 45 -2.21 -0.13 15.02
CA GLY A 45 -1.71 0.71 16.11
C GLY A 45 -0.19 0.81 16.20
N THR A 46 0.30 1.44 17.27
CA THR A 46 1.73 1.80 17.45
C THR A 46 2.42 1.06 18.59
N GLN A 47 1.80 0.00 19.10
CA GLN A 47 2.38 -0.83 20.16
C GLN A 47 3.58 -1.61 19.61
N ASP A 48 4.57 -1.89 20.46
CA ASP A 48 5.70 -2.74 20.11
C ASP A 48 5.26 -4.21 20.09
N LYS A 49 4.62 -4.61 19.00
CA LYS A 49 3.98 -5.92 18.84
C LYS A 49 4.02 -6.35 17.37
N HIS A 50 4.33 -7.62 17.13
CA HIS A 50 4.32 -8.26 15.81
C HIS A 50 5.05 -7.42 14.74
N ASP A 51 4.33 -7.03 13.70
CA ASP A 51 4.77 -6.27 12.54
C ASP A 51 4.31 -4.80 12.59
N TYR A 52 3.77 -4.34 13.72
CA TYR A 52 3.10 -3.04 13.82
C TYR A 52 4.04 -1.88 13.49
N ALA A 53 5.32 -1.97 13.86
CA ALA A 53 6.32 -0.96 13.50
C ALA A 53 6.53 -0.86 11.97
N ALA A 54 6.50 -2.00 11.26
CA ALA A 54 6.59 -2.01 9.81
C ALA A 54 5.29 -1.49 9.17
N ASN A 55 4.13 -1.87 9.70
CA ASN A 55 2.83 -1.40 9.23
C ASN A 55 2.70 0.11 9.41
N LYS A 56 3.21 0.66 10.52
CA LYS A 56 3.36 2.10 10.76
C LYS A 56 4.15 2.80 9.67
N ARG A 57 5.39 2.38 9.46
CA ARG A 57 6.27 2.97 8.45
C ARG A 57 5.66 2.89 7.05
N ASN A 58 5.08 1.75 6.68
CA ASN A 58 4.52 1.54 5.35
C ASN A 58 3.23 2.36 5.14
N THR A 59 2.41 2.51 6.18
CA THR A 59 1.23 3.39 6.15
C THR A 59 1.63 4.84 5.93
N GLU A 60 2.67 5.32 6.61
CA GLU A 60 3.20 6.67 6.40
C GLU A 60 3.68 6.89 4.96
N GLU A 61 4.33 5.90 4.34
CA GLU A 61 4.70 5.96 2.93
C GLU A 61 3.49 5.92 1.99
N MET A 62 2.45 5.15 2.32
CA MET A 62 1.21 5.11 1.56
C MET A 62 0.48 6.45 1.61
N VAL A 63 0.38 7.07 2.79
CA VAL A 63 -0.22 8.41 2.96
C VAL A 63 0.51 9.44 2.08
N LYS A 64 1.85 9.40 2.02
CA LYS A 64 2.61 10.27 1.11
C LYS A 64 2.30 10.02 -0.36
N ALA A 65 2.07 8.76 -0.76
CA ALA A 65 1.73 8.43 -2.14
C ALA A 65 0.31 8.89 -2.51
N LEU A 66 -0.65 8.76 -1.59
CA LEU A 66 -2.03 9.24 -1.76
C LEU A 66 -2.09 10.77 -1.86
N ASP A 67 -1.37 11.48 -0.99
CA ASP A 67 -1.28 12.94 -0.99
C ASP A 67 -0.80 13.49 -2.34
N ARG A 68 0.24 12.88 -2.93
CA ARG A 68 0.77 13.26 -4.25
C ARG A 68 -0.26 13.21 -5.36
N VAL A 69 -1.25 12.33 -5.25
CA VAL A 69 -2.30 12.18 -6.26
C VAL A 69 -3.64 12.80 -5.83
N GLY A 70 -3.71 13.37 -4.63
CA GLY A 70 -4.92 14.01 -4.09
C GLY A 70 -6.05 13.01 -3.79
N LEU A 71 -5.70 11.83 -3.27
CA LEU A 71 -6.67 10.84 -2.79
C LEU A 71 -6.78 10.91 -1.26
N ASP A 72 -8.00 10.76 -0.75
CA ASP A 72 -8.27 10.73 0.68
C ASP A 72 -7.85 9.40 1.30
N PHE A 73 -7.71 9.37 2.63
CA PHE A 73 -7.48 8.12 3.34
C PHE A 73 -8.18 8.08 4.70
N SER A 74 -8.44 6.87 5.16
CA SER A 74 -8.80 6.57 6.54
C SER A 74 -7.96 5.39 7.04
N VAL A 75 -7.82 5.25 8.35
CA VAL A 75 -7.29 4.03 8.98
C VAL A 75 -8.44 3.24 9.59
N VAL A 76 -8.38 1.91 9.53
CA VAL A 76 -9.39 0.98 10.07
C VAL A 76 -8.79 -0.02 11.05
#